data_AF-A0A355W6L6-F1
#
_entry.id   AF-A0A355W6L6-F1
#
_cell.length_a   1.000
_cell.length_b   1.000
_cell.length_c   1.000
_cell.angle_alpha   90.00
_cell.angle_beta   90.00
_cell.angle_gamma   90.00
#
_symmetry.space_group_name_H-M   'P 1'
#
loop_
_entity.id
_entity.type
_entity.pdbx_description
1 polymer ?
#
loop_
_entity_poly.entity_id
_entity_poly.type
_entity_poly.pdbx_seq_one_letter_code
_entity_poly.pdbx_strand_id
1 'polypeptide(L)'
;AVLLVEDNGPGIPGDRITKIFDPFFTTRHGQKGAGLGLSIVHGMIQKMGGVISVDTTHGTGAKFEIRFPLPRSSFRSHSDKSKDLCTIPFSILVVDDDPHI
;
A
#
# COMPACT_ATOMS: atom_id res chain seq x y z
N ALA A 1 -6.16 -9.05 6.69
CA ALA A 1 -5.07 -8.07 6.91
C ALA A 1 -5.17 -7.05 5.79
N VAL A 2 -4.83 -5.79 6.09
CA VAL A 2 -4.84 -4.70 5.12
C VAL A 2 -3.43 -4.12 5.03
N LEU A 3 -2.93 -3.94 3.81
CA LEU A 3 -1.69 -3.22 3.51
C LEU A 3 -2.05 -2.00 2.66
N LEU A 4 -1.61 -0.83 3.09
CA LEU A 4 -1.78 0.44 2.37
C LEU A 4 -0.42 0.91 1.86
N VAL A 5 -0.37 1.30 0.59
CA VAL A 5 0.80 1.97 -0.02
C VAL A 5 0.30 3.26 -0.62
N GLU A 6 0.82 4.38 -0.12
CA GLU A 6 0.44 5.73 -0.54
C GLU A 6 1.68 6.48 -1.04
N ASP A 7 1.51 7.19 -2.15
CA ASP A 7 2.51 8.11 -2.69
C ASP A 7 1.92 9.52 -2.83
N ASN A 8 2.80 10.52 -2.99
CA ASN A 8 2.45 11.92 -3.20
C ASN A 8 2.74 12.39 -4.65
N GLY A 9 2.76 11.46 -5.60
CA GLY A 9 3.02 11.75 -7.00
C GLY A 9 1.86 12.43 -7.72
N PRO A 10 1.88 12.49 -9.07
CA PRO A 10 0.82 13.13 -9.86
C PRO A 10 -0.50 12.35 -9.88
N GLY A 11 -0.54 11.15 -9.27
CA GLY A 11 -1.68 10.24 -9.33
C GLY A 11 -1.86 9.58 -10.69
N ILE A 12 -2.97 8.86 -10.85
CA ILE A 12 -3.29 8.09 -12.06
C ILE A 12 -4.55 8.69 -12.70
N PRO A 13 -4.50 9.08 -13.99
CA PRO A 13 -5.68 9.49 -14.73
C PRO A 13 -6.78 8.42 -14.72
N GLY A 14 -8.04 8.82 -14.55
CA GLY A 14 -9.17 7.90 -14.40
C GLY A 14 -9.37 6.93 -15.57
N ASP A 15 -9.05 7.37 -16.79
CA ASP A 15 -9.09 6.57 -18.02
C ASP A 15 -8.06 5.42 -18.06
N ARG A 16 -7.08 5.45 -17.15
CA ARG A 16 -5.99 4.47 -17.07
C ARG A 16 -6.16 3.48 -15.93
N ILE A 17 -7.02 3.75 -14.94
CA ILE A 17 -7.19 2.92 -13.73
C ILE A 17 -7.50 1.46 -14.07
N THR A 18 -8.28 1.20 -15.12
CA THR A 18 -8.60 -0.18 -15.52
C THR A 18 -7.45 -0.88 -16.24
N LYS A 19 -6.52 -0.12 -16.83
CA LYS A 19 -5.42 -0.63 -17.66
C LYS A 19 -4.10 -0.79 -16.91
N ILE A 20 -3.92 -0.14 -15.76
CA ILE A 20 -2.65 -0.20 -15.01
C ILE A 20 -2.27 -1.63 -14.59
N PHE A 21 -3.26 -2.52 -14.48
CA PHE A 21 -3.06 -3.92 -14.14
C PHE A 21 -2.79 -4.82 -15.36
N ASP A 22 -2.92 -4.29 -16.58
CA ASP A 22 -2.67 -5.05 -17.81
C ASP A 22 -1.16 -5.28 -18.00
N PRO A 23 -0.76 -6.49 -18.42
CA PRO A 23 0.63 -6.76 -18.76
C PRO A 23 1.14 -5.79 -19.83
N PHE A 24 2.36 -5.29 -19.65
CA PHE A 24 3.04 -4.36 -20.55
C PHE A 24 2.44 -2.95 -20.62
N PHE A 25 1.41 -2.64 -19.82
CA PHE A 25 0.94 -1.26 -19.72
C PHE A 25 2.02 -0.38 -19.07
N THR A 26 2.39 0.69 -19.76
CA THR A 26 3.38 1.65 -19.28
C THR A 26 3.10 3.03 -19.85
N THR A 27 3.36 4.07 -19.06
CA THR A 27 3.34 5.47 -19.50
C THR A 27 4.75 5.97 -19.85
N ARG A 28 5.76 5.12 -19.67
CA ARG A 28 7.18 5.42 -19.87
C ARG A 28 7.71 4.81 -21.17
N HIS A 29 6.97 4.98 -22.27
CA HIS A 29 7.38 4.46 -23.58
C HIS A 29 8.79 4.97 -23.95
N GLY A 30 9.73 4.07 -24.23
CA GLY A 30 11.12 4.40 -24.55
C GLY A 30 12.07 4.58 -23.35
N GLN A 31 11.58 4.53 -22.11
CA GLN A 31 12.41 4.48 -20.90
C GLN A 31 12.45 3.07 -20.30
N LYS A 32 13.40 2.79 -19.41
CA LYS A 32 13.51 1.50 -18.71
C LYS A 32 12.22 1.16 -17.96
N GLY A 33 11.65 -0.01 -18.26
CA GLY A 33 10.50 -0.59 -17.55
C GLY A 33 9.51 -1.26 -18.50
N ALA A 34 9.40 -2.59 -18.43
CA ALA A 34 8.53 -3.37 -19.30
C ALA A 34 7.03 -3.29 -18.96
N GLY A 35 6.63 -2.53 -17.93
CA GLY A 35 5.21 -2.42 -17.54
C GLY A 35 4.61 -3.70 -16.93
N LEU A 36 5.44 -4.55 -16.29
CA LEU A 36 4.99 -5.84 -15.76
C LEU A 36 4.69 -5.84 -14.26
N GLY A 37 5.22 -4.88 -13.50
CA GLY A 37 5.20 -4.92 -12.03
C GLY A 37 3.79 -5.08 -11.45
N LEU A 38 2.86 -4.20 -11.84
CA LEU A 38 1.52 -4.20 -11.27
C LEU A 38 0.68 -5.41 -11.73
N SER A 39 0.88 -5.90 -12.96
CA SER A 39 0.25 -7.14 -13.43
C SER A 39 0.69 -8.37 -12.64
N ILE A 40 1.96 -8.44 -12.25
CA ILE A 40 2.51 -9.53 -11.42
C ILE A 40 1.93 -9.45 -10.01
N VAL A 41 1.92 -8.25 -9.41
CA VAL A 41 1.35 -8.00 -8.08
C VAL A 41 -0.12 -8.40 -8.04
N HIS A 42 -0.92 -7.98 -9.03
CA HIS A 42 -2.33 -8.36 -9.14
C HIS A 42 -2.52 -9.88 -9.19
N GLY A 43 -1.74 -10.58 -10.03
CA GLY A 43 -1.78 -12.04 -10.10
C GLY A 43 -1.36 -12.74 -8.81
N MET A 44 -0.35 -12.22 -8.10
CA MET A 44 0.07 -12.76 -6.79
C MET A 44 -1.02 -12.59 -5.74
N ILE A 45 -1.61 -11.40 -5.64
CA ILE A 45 -2.67 -11.09 -4.67
C ILE A 45 -3.89 -11.98 -4.91
N GLN A 46 -4.31 -12.15 -6.16
CA GLN A 46 -5.40 -13.07 -6.52
C GLN A 46 -5.10 -14.52 -6.14
N LYS A 47 -3.88 -15.01 -6.41
CA LYS A 47 -3.44 -16.37 -6.01
C LYS A 47 -3.46 -16.58 -4.49
N MET A 48 -3.25 -15.51 -3.72
CA MET A 48 -3.33 -15.51 -2.26
C MET A 48 -4.77 -15.34 -1.74
N GLY A 49 -5.78 -15.30 -2.62
CA GLY A 49 -7.18 -15.06 -2.27
C GLY A 49 -7.46 -13.63 -1.78
N GLY A 50 -6.54 -12.70 -2.05
CA GLY A 50 -6.67 -11.29 -1.70
C GLY A 50 -7.29 -10.45 -2.80
N VAL A 51 -7.47 -9.17 -2.50
CA VAL A 51 -7.99 -8.15 -3.42
C VAL A 51 -7.11 -6.91 -3.34
N ILE A 52 -6.84 -6.28 -4.47
CA ILE A 52 -6.19 -4.97 -4.57
C ILE A 52 -7.15 -3.95 -5.16
N SER A 53 -7.17 -2.74 -4.58
CA SER A 53 -7.87 -1.57 -5.11
C SER A 53 -6.96 -0.36 -5.13
N VAL A 54 -7.24 0.58 -6.02
CA VAL A 54 -6.52 1.85 -6.09
C VAL A 54 -7.52 3.00 -5.94
N ASP A 55 -7.17 3.96 -5.10
CA ASP A 55 -7.81 5.27 -5.01
C ASP A 55 -6.77 6.32 -5.40
N THR A 56 -7.17 7.27 -6.22
CA THR A 56 -6.26 8.28 -6.75
C THR A 56 -7.06 9.46 -7.27
N THR A 57 -6.62 10.66 -6.90
CA THR A 57 -7.09 11.91 -7.49
C THR A 57 -5.89 12.55 -8.18
N HIS A 58 -6.11 13.12 -9.37
CA HIS A 58 -5.03 13.75 -10.10
C HIS A 58 -4.42 14.89 -9.28
N GLY A 59 -3.10 14.85 -9.08
CA GLY A 59 -2.36 15.83 -8.28
C GLY A 59 -2.28 15.54 -6.78
N THR A 60 -2.82 14.42 -6.28
CA THR A 60 -2.75 14.05 -4.85
C THR A 60 -2.09 12.70 -4.60
N GLY A 61 -1.42 12.12 -5.61
CA GLY A 61 -0.81 10.80 -5.54
C GLY A 61 -1.77 9.63 -5.76
N ALA A 62 -1.33 8.44 -5.41
CA ALA A 62 -2.13 7.21 -5.48
C ALA A 62 -2.03 6.41 -4.19
N LYS A 63 -3.14 5.76 -3.84
CA LYS A 63 -3.31 4.89 -2.69
C LYS A 63 -3.71 3.50 -3.15
N PHE A 64 -2.84 2.53 -2.95
CA PHE A 64 -3.13 1.12 -3.19
C PHE A 64 -3.51 0.45 -1.87
N GLU A 65 -4.67 -0.18 -1.84
CA GLU A 65 -5.14 -0.99 -0.72
C GLU A 65 -5.15 -2.45 -1.10
N ILE A 66 -4.45 -3.28 -0.32
CA ILE A 66 -4.38 -4.72 -0.52
C ILE A 66 -5.00 -5.40 0.70
N ARG A 67 -6.01 -6.24 0.46
CA ARG A 67 -6.72 -7.00 1.49
C ARG A 67 -6.44 -8.49 1.31
N PHE A 68 -5.96 -9.13 2.38
CA PHE A 68 -5.76 -10.58 2.41
C PHE A 68 -6.72 -11.25 3.40
N PRO A 69 -7.24 -12.45 3.06
CA PRO A 69 -7.98 -13.26 4.01
C PRO A 69 -7.02 -13.67 5.13
N LEU A 70 -7.42 -13.42 6.37
CA LEU A 70 -6.71 -13.96 7.51
C LEU A 70 -7.37 -15.26 7.93
N PRO A 71 -6.60 -16.33 8.17
CA PRO A 71 -7.15 -17.46 8.90
C PRO A 71 -7.68 -16.94 10.24
N ARG A 72 -8.79 -17.50 10.71
CA ARG A 72 -9.22 -17.33 12.10
C ARG A 72 -8.13 -17.94 12.97
N SER A 73 -7.16 -17.12 13.35
CA SER A 73 -6.27 -17.41 14.46
C SER A 73 -7.16 -17.65 15.67
N SER A 74 -7.22 -18.90 16.14
CA SER A 74 -7.54 -19.14 17.53
C SER A 74 -6.40 -18.48 18.30
N PHE A 75 -6.63 -17.24 18.74
CA PHE A 75 -5.74 -16.55 19.65
C PHE A 75 -5.43 -17.51 20.79
N ARG A 76 -4.22 -18.09 20.81
CA ARG A 76 -3.63 -18.47 22.08
C ARG A 76 -3.35 -17.15 22.76
N SER A 77 -4.19 -16.77 23.72
CA SER A 77 -3.95 -15.65 24.62
C SER A 77 -2.53 -15.76 25.16
N HIS A 78 -1.61 -15.00 24.59
CA HIS A 78 -0.53 -14.45 25.38
C HIS A 78 -1.19 -13.40 26.27
N SER A 79 -1.65 -13.91 27.42
CA SER A 79 -2.01 -13.19 28.64
C SER A 79 -1.84 -11.68 28.52
N ASP A 80 -2.97 -10.99 28.49
CA ASP A 80 -3.18 -9.60 28.89
C ASP A 80 -2.26 -9.17 30.04
N LYS A 81 -1.06 -8.65 29.70
CA LYS A 81 -0.25 -7.79 30.57
C LYS A 81 0.44 -6.69 29.76
N SER A 82 -0.30 -5.98 28.91
CA SER A 82 0.00 -4.57 28.71
C SER A 82 -0.97 -3.79 29.57
N LYS A 83 -0.49 -3.52 30.79
CA LYS A 83 -1.10 -2.75 31.86
C LYS A 83 -1.76 -1.50 31.32
N ASP A 84 -2.79 -1.02 32.02
CA ASP A 84 -3.29 0.35 31.98
C ASP A 84 -2.16 1.31 31.56
N LEU A 85 -2.14 1.67 30.28
CA LEU A 85 -1.27 2.73 29.80
C LEU A 85 -1.88 3.98 30.39
N CYS A 86 -1.35 4.36 31.55
CA CYS A 86 -1.50 5.70 32.09
C CYS A 86 -1.19 6.63 30.91
N THR A 87 -2.23 7.29 30.39
CA THR A 87 -2.14 8.17 29.24
C THR A 87 -1.53 9.47 29.76
N ILE A 88 -0.27 9.40 30.18
CA ILE A 88 0.50 10.56 30.57
C ILE A 88 0.67 11.43 29.32
N PRO A 89 0.54 12.75 29.41
CA PRO A 89 0.93 13.62 28.32
C PRO A 89 2.42 13.38 28.02
N PHE A 90 2.72 12.91 26.83
CA PHE A 90 4.09 12.70 26.36
C PHE A 90 4.31 13.47 25.06
N SER A 91 5.52 13.97 24.87
CA SER A 91 5.94 14.70 23.69
C SER A 91 6.79 13.78 22.82
N ILE A 92 6.44 13.61 21.56
CA ILE A 92 7.31 12.96 20.57
C ILE A 92 8.10 14.06 19.86
N LEU A 93 9.43 14.03 19.96
CA LEU A 93 10.33 14.84 19.14
C LEU A 93 10.87 13.96 18.01
N VAL A 94 10.54 14.30 16.77
CA VAL A 94 11.13 13.67 15.58
C VAL A 94 12.26 14.57 15.12
N VAL A 95 13.49 14.04 15.10
CA VAL A 95 14.67 14.72 14.55
C VAL A 95 15.03 13.98 13.27
N ASP A 96 15.02 14.69 12.14
CA ASP A 96 15.46 14.18 10.85
C ASP A 96 16.89 14.66 10.61
N ASP A 97 17.85 13.74 10.50
CA ASP A 97 19.26 14.03 10.28
C ASP A 97 19.66 13.94 8.79
N ASP A 98 18.70 13.77 7.86
CA ASP A 98 18.99 13.67 6.42
C ASP A 98 19.00 15.04 5.73
N PRO A 99 20.15 15.51 5.19
CA PRO A 99 20.24 16.77 4.47
C PRO A 99 19.65 16.74 3.04
N HIS A 100 19.08 15.62 2.60
CA HIS A 100 18.61 15.41 1.22
C HIS A 100 17.09 15.19 1.07
N ILE A 101 16.29 15.52 2.09
CA ILE A 101 14.82 15.65 1.99
C ILE A 101 14.42 17.11 1.98
#